data_AF-A0A2N6U0V9-F1
#
_entry.id   AF-A0A2N6U0V9-F1
#
_cell.length_a   1.000
_cell.length_b   1.000
_cell.length_c   1.000
_cell.angle_alpha   90.00
_cell.angle_beta   90.00
_cell.angle_gamma   90.00
#
_symmetry.space_group_name_H-M   'P 1'
#
loop_
_entity.id
_entity.type
_entity.pdbx_description
1 polymer ?
#
loop_
_entity_poly.entity_id
_entity_poly.type
_entity_poly.pdbx_seq_one_letter_code
_entity_poly.pdbx_strand_id
1 'polypeptide(L)'
;MTTSLTTFSLTAPAGAAALPCHDADAADLFFAERPADLERAKELCARCPLMEQCRAGALERAEPWGVWGGAIFESGQIIAVKRGRGRPRKHPVADAA
;
A
#
# COMPACT_ATOMS: atom_id res chain seq x y z
N MET A 1 39.17 25.67 -13.65
CA MET A 1 38.19 24.78 -12.98
C MET A 1 36.81 25.33 -13.27
N THR A 2 36.18 24.88 -14.36
CA THR A 2 34.84 25.31 -14.79
C THR A 2 33.83 24.27 -14.28
N THR A 3 33.13 24.59 -13.20
CA THR A 3 32.00 23.81 -12.71
C THR A 3 30.85 23.96 -13.69
N SER A 4 30.63 22.91 -14.49
CA SER A 4 29.49 22.78 -15.39
C SER A 4 28.22 22.68 -14.53
N LEU A 5 27.41 23.74 -14.52
CA LEU A 5 26.07 23.70 -13.94
C LEU A 5 25.20 22.88 -14.89
N THR A 6 25.14 21.57 -14.68
CA THR A 6 24.12 20.73 -15.29
C THR A 6 22.77 21.14 -14.72
N THR A 7 22.01 21.88 -15.53
CA THR A 7 20.61 22.18 -15.29
C THR A 7 19.83 20.87 -15.22
N PHE A 8 19.52 20.43 -14.01
CA PHE A 8 18.64 19.28 -13.81
C PHE A 8 17.22 19.72 -14.18
N SER A 9 16.80 19.39 -15.41
CA SER A 9 15.42 19.61 -15.82
C SER A 9 14.51 18.59 -15.12
N LEU A 10 13.81 19.03 -14.08
CA LEU A 10 12.67 18.33 -13.49
C LEU A 10 11.44 18.56 -14.36
N THR A 11 11.33 17.83 -15.46
CA THR A 11 10.03 17.62 -16.09
C THR A 11 9.29 16.57 -15.28
N ALA A 12 8.48 17.01 -14.32
CA ALA A 12 7.46 16.15 -13.73
C ALA A 12 6.49 15.73 -14.86
N PRO A 13 6.27 14.43 -15.11
CA PRO A 13 5.30 14.02 -16.12
C PRO A 13 3.93 14.58 -15.72
N ALA A 14 3.36 15.38 -16.62
CA ALA A 14 1.99 15.83 -16.55
C ALA A 14 1.08 14.60 -16.61
N GLY A 15 0.46 14.30 -15.47
CA GLY A 15 -0.39 13.14 -15.28
C GLY A 15 -0.23 12.63 -13.86
N ALA A 16 -0.70 13.40 -12.87
CA ALA A 16 -1.10 12.79 -11.62
C ALA A 16 -2.26 11.84 -11.97
N ALA A 17 -1.92 10.62 -12.41
CA ALA A 17 -2.88 9.54 -12.48
C ALA A 17 -3.55 9.52 -11.11
N ALA A 18 -4.85 9.81 -11.06
CA ALA A 18 -5.59 9.88 -9.82
C ALA A 18 -5.33 8.58 -9.05
N LEU A 19 -4.48 8.67 -8.02
CA LEU A 19 -4.08 7.49 -7.28
C LEU A 19 -5.32 7.04 -6.53
N PRO A 20 -5.72 5.77 -6.62
CA PRO A 20 -6.92 5.30 -5.95
C PRO A 20 -6.93 5.58 -4.43
N CYS A 21 -5.75 5.67 -3.81
CA CYS A 21 -5.59 6.03 -2.39
C CYS A 21 -5.72 7.53 -2.08
N HIS A 22 -5.71 8.41 -3.08
CA HIS A 22 -5.92 9.85 -2.92
C HIS A 22 -7.36 10.27 -3.26
N ASP A 23 -8.18 9.35 -3.75
CA ASP A 23 -9.61 9.57 -4.00
C ASP A 23 -10.35 9.65 -2.66
N ALA A 24 -11.10 10.73 -2.44
CA ALA A 24 -11.73 11.03 -1.16
C ALA A 24 -12.79 9.99 -0.76
N ASP A 25 -13.44 9.34 -1.73
CA ASP A 25 -14.48 8.33 -1.47
C ASP A 25 -13.86 6.96 -1.15
N ALA A 26 -12.61 6.73 -1.54
CA ALA A 26 -11.90 5.46 -1.36
C ALA A 26 -10.78 5.48 -0.32
N ALA A 27 -10.28 6.66 0.08
CA ALA A 27 -9.11 6.81 0.96
C ALA A 27 -9.23 6.00 2.26
N ASP A 28 -10.41 6.02 2.90
CA ASP A 28 -10.66 5.31 4.15
C ASP A 28 -10.52 3.78 4.02
N LEU A 29 -10.75 3.20 2.83
CA LEU A 29 -10.61 1.76 2.59
C LEU A 29 -9.16 1.29 2.73
N PHE A 30 -8.19 2.12 2.35
CA PHE A 30 -6.75 1.79 2.43
C PHE A 30 -6.27 1.71 3.88
N PHE A 31 -7.01 2.34 4.79
CA PHE A 31 -6.75 2.38 6.23
C PHE A 31 -7.96 1.81 7.00
N ALA A 32 -8.59 0.76 6.47
CA ALA A 32 -9.65 0.07 7.17
C ALA A 32 -9.10 -1.04 8.08
N GLU A 33 -9.80 -1.33 9.17
CA GLU A 33 -9.48 -2.51 10.00
C GLU A 33 -10.21 -3.78 9.53
N ARG A 34 -11.28 -3.62 8.76
CA ARG A 34 -12.12 -4.72 8.31
C ARG A 34 -11.43 -5.45 7.14
N PRO A 35 -11.27 -6.79 7.22
CA PRO A 35 -10.60 -7.54 6.16
C PRO A 35 -11.23 -7.35 4.78
N ALA A 36 -12.56 -7.29 4.69
CA ALA A 36 -13.26 -7.08 3.41
C ALA A 36 -12.94 -5.72 2.76
N ASP A 37 -12.78 -4.67 3.56
CA ASP A 37 -12.52 -3.32 3.07
C ASP A 37 -11.06 -3.21 2.60
N LEU A 38 -10.14 -3.90 3.28
CA LEU A 38 -8.73 -4.03 2.87
C LEU A 38 -8.58 -4.82 1.55
N GLU A 39 -9.32 -5.91 1.36
CA GLU A 39 -9.34 -6.61 0.08
C GLU A 39 -9.89 -5.71 -1.04
N ARG A 40 -10.94 -4.92 -0.74
CA ARG A 40 -11.46 -3.94 -1.70
C ARG A 40 -10.42 -2.87 -2.06
N ALA A 41 -9.65 -2.38 -1.08
CA ALA A 41 -8.56 -1.44 -1.34
C ALA A 41 -7.44 -2.06 -2.18
N LYS A 42 -7.10 -3.35 -1.99
CA LYS A 42 -6.15 -4.08 -2.85
C LYS A 42 -6.62 -4.11 -4.31
N GLU A 43 -7.89 -4.43 -4.55
CA GLU A 43 -8.48 -4.42 -5.89
C GLU A 43 -8.38 -3.04 -6.56
N LEU A 44 -8.67 -1.97 -5.81
CA LEU A 44 -8.53 -0.60 -6.30
C LEU A 44 -7.06 -0.28 -6.63
N CYS A 45 -6.12 -0.75 -5.81
CA CYS A 45 -4.69 -0.55 -5.98
C CYS A 45 -4.10 -1.32 -7.18
N ALA A 46 -4.74 -2.39 -7.66
CA ALA A 46 -4.19 -3.31 -8.67
C ALA A 46 -3.81 -2.66 -10.01
N ARG A 47 -4.37 -1.49 -10.32
CA ARG A 47 -4.08 -0.71 -11.54
C ARG A 47 -3.21 0.53 -11.29
N CYS A 48 -2.67 0.69 -10.08
CA CYS A 48 -1.85 1.84 -9.71
C CYS A 48 -0.48 1.75 -10.39
N PRO A 49 -0.02 2.80 -11.11
CA PRO A 49 1.28 2.78 -11.79
C PRO A 49 2.47 2.77 -10.82
N LEU A 50 2.24 3.10 -9.54
CA LEU A 50 3.28 3.19 -8.51
C LEU A 50 3.28 2.00 -7.54
N MET A 51 2.59 0.90 -7.87
CA MET A 51 2.36 -0.21 -6.95
C MET A 51 3.66 -0.73 -6.33
N GLU A 52 4.68 -1.01 -7.15
CA GLU A 52 5.96 -1.58 -6.67
C GLU A 52 6.75 -0.59 -5.81
N GLN A 53 6.89 0.67 -6.23
CA GLN A 53 7.62 1.68 -5.46
C GLN A 53 6.90 2.02 -4.15
N CYS A 54 5.57 2.07 -4.18
CA CYS A 54 4.74 2.30 -3.00
C CYS A 54 4.93 1.16 -1.97
N ARG A 55 4.90 -0.10 -2.41
CA ARG A 55 5.13 -1.25 -1.55
C ARG A 55 6.54 -1.28 -0.97
N ALA A 56 7.55 -0.99 -1.79
CA ALA A 56 8.95 -0.92 -1.34
C ALA A 56 9.12 0.16 -0.26
N GLY A 57 8.61 1.37 -0.50
CA GLY A 57 8.66 2.44 0.50
C GLY A 57 7.88 2.12 1.78
N ALA A 58 6.77 1.39 1.69
CA ALA A 58 6.01 0.96 2.86
C ALA A 58 6.78 -0.07 3.71
N LEU A 59 7.52 -0.98 3.07
CA LEU A 59 8.43 -1.90 3.76
C LEU A 59 9.58 -1.15 4.45
N GLU A 60 10.20 -0.21 3.76
CA GLU A 60 11.29 0.61 4.32
C GLU A 60 10.86 1.40 5.57
N ARG A 61 9.64 1.95 5.55
CA ARG A 61 9.07 2.69 6.70
C ARG A 61 8.47 1.79 7.77
N ALA A 62 8.45 0.47 7.55
CA ALA A 62 7.77 -0.49 8.39
C ALA A 62 6.33 -0.04 8.70
N GLU A 63 5.57 0.33 7.66
CA GLU A 63 4.22 0.87 7.80
C GLU A 63 3.38 -0.02 8.73
N PRO A 64 2.81 0.53 9.80
CA PRO A 64 2.28 -0.27 10.89
C PRO A 64 1.03 -1.05 10.47
N TRP A 65 0.27 -0.54 9.49
CA TRP A 65 -0.94 -1.16 8.98
C TRP A 65 -1.45 -0.50 7.68
N GLY A 66 -2.43 -1.14 7.03
CA GLY A 66 -3.15 -0.61 5.86
C GLY A 66 -2.79 -1.29 4.54
N VAL A 67 -3.34 -0.82 3.42
CA VAL A 67 -3.00 -1.30 2.06
C VAL A 67 -2.00 -0.36 1.42
N TRP A 68 -0.85 -0.91 1.04
CA TRP A 68 0.23 -0.19 0.36
C TRP A 68 0.71 -0.99 -0.83
N GLY A 69 0.71 -0.37 -2.02
CA GLY A 69 1.19 -1.02 -3.24
C GLY A 69 0.60 -2.41 -3.49
N GLY A 70 -0.71 -2.57 -3.28
CA GLY A 70 -1.44 -3.82 -3.51
C GLY A 70 -1.26 -4.90 -2.43
N ALA A 71 -0.58 -4.60 -1.33
CA ALA A 71 -0.35 -5.52 -0.21
C ALA A 71 -0.96 -4.99 1.08
N ILE A 72 -1.45 -5.89 1.95
CA ILE A 72 -1.90 -5.53 3.30
C ILE A 72 -0.68 -5.58 4.23
N PHE A 73 -0.52 -4.54 5.02
CA PHE A 73 0.47 -4.43 6.07
C PHE A 73 -0.18 -4.63 7.44
N GLU A 74 0.53 -5.32 8.31
CA GLU A 74 0.24 -5.42 9.74
C GLU A 74 1.57 -5.56 10.49
N SER A 75 1.80 -4.68 11.47
CA SER A 75 3.04 -4.65 12.25
C SER A 75 4.31 -4.56 11.39
N GLY A 76 4.27 -3.78 10.30
CA GLY A 76 5.41 -3.61 9.38
C GLY A 76 5.71 -4.82 8.50
N GLN A 77 4.81 -5.80 8.43
CA GLN A 77 4.95 -7.01 7.60
C GLN A 77 3.80 -7.10 6.60
N ILE A 78 4.09 -7.66 5.43
CA ILE A 78 3.05 -8.01 4.46
C ILE A 78 2.33 -9.27 4.93
N ILE A 79 1.01 -9.22 4.97
CA ILE A 79 0.14 -10.37 5.25
C ILE A 79 -0.79 -10.63 4.08
N ALA A 80 -1.17 -11.89 3.88
CA ALA A 80 -2.11 -12.25 2.81
C ALA A 80 -3.52 -11.71 3.09
N VAL A 81 -3.98 -11.83 4.34
CA VAL A 81 -5.33 -11.42 4.81
C VAL A 81 -5.24 -10.97 6.27
N LYS A 82 -5.82 -9.81 6.60
CA LYS A 82 -5.98 -9.36 8.00
C LYS A 82 -6.98 -10.25 8.73
N ARG A 83 -6.64 -10.72 9.94
CA ARG A 83 -7.59 -11.47 10.77
C ARG A 83 -8.66 -10.51 11.30
N GLY A 84 -9.93 -10.90 11.21
CA GLY A 84 -11.03 -10.13 11.78
C GLY A 84 -10.91 -10.00 13.30
N ARG A 85 -11.51 -8.96 13.86
CA ARG A 85 -11.55 -8.77 15.33
C ARG A 85 -12.32 -9.93 15.99
N GLY A 86 -11.86 -10.32 17.18
CA GLY A 86 -12.52 -11.35 17.99
C GLY A 86 -11.51 -12.28 18.66
N ARG A 87 -12.03 -13.20 19.47
CA ARG A 87 -11.20 -14.21 20.14
C ARG A 87 -10.54 -15.11 19.08
N PRO A 88 -9.23 -15.37 19.19
CA PRO A 88 -8.56 -16.34 18.32
C PRO A 88 -9.30 -17.68 18.29
N ARG A 89 -9.32 -18.31 17.13
CA ARG A 89 -9.91 -19.65 17.00
C ARG A 89 -9.15 -20.61 17.91
N LYS A 90 -9.88 -21.50 18.59
CA LYS A 90 -9.28 -22.52 19.47
C LYS A 90 -8.34 -23.47 18.72
N HIS A 91 -8.58 -23.67 17.43
CA HIS A 91 -7.76 -24.49 16.55
C HIS A 91 -7.24 -23.60 15.40
N PRO A 92 -5.92 -23.36 15.31
CA PRO A 92 -5.33 -22.63 14.20
C PRO A 92 -5.43 -23.48 12.91
N VAL A 93 -5.76 -22.82 11.81
CA VAL A 93 -5.56 -23.40 10.46
C VAL A 93 -4.10 -23.12 10.12
N ALA A 94 -3.36 -24.12 9.65
CA ALA A 94 -2.00 -23.91 9.18
C ALA A 94 -2.02 -22.90 8.03
N ASP A 95 -1.27 -21.80 8.17
CA ASP A 95 -1.15 -20.78 7.11
C ASP A 95 -0.43 -21.43 5.91
N ALA A 96 -1.00 -21.33 4.71
CA ALA A 96 -0.43 -21.91 3.48
C ALA A 96 0.81 -21.13 3.06
N ALA A 97 1.95 -21.82 2.99
CA ALA A 97 3.24 -21.31 2.53
C ALA A 97 3.29 -21.14 1.01
#